data_AF-A0A6I6HPS6-F1
#
_entry.id   AF-A0A6I6HPS6-F1
#
_cell.length_a   1.000
_cell.length_b   1.000
_cell.length_c   1.000
_cell.angle_alpha   90.00
_cell.angle_beta   90.00
_cell.angle_gamma   90.00
#
_symmetry.space_group_name_H-M   'P 1'
#
loop_
_entity.id
_entity.type
_entity.pdbx_description
1 polymer ?
#
loop_
_entity_poly.entity_id
_entity_poly.type
_entity_poly.pdbx_seq_one_letter_code
_entity_poly.pdbx_strand_id
1 'polypeptide(L)'
;MPLSFLVRLQQEKLPVRVAEPEDIRHVSVLSATGLIDAHIPALHPTARYASPRLVTVVRITDEGRAWLTELGEPPKLTAASMQLSRGSRFM
;
A
#
# COMPACT_ATOMS: atom_id res chain seq x y z
N MET A 1 9.25 0.05 -6.84
CA MET A 1 7.87 0.59 -6.86
C MET A 1 7.29 0.57 -5.44
N PRO A 2 6.56 1.61 -4.98
CA PRO A 2 6.08 1.69 -3.60
C PRO A 2 5.13 0.54 -3.21
N LEU A 3 4.24 0.17 -4.11
CA LEU A 3 3.23 -0.85 -3.83
C LEU A 3 3.81 -2.27 -3.77
N SER A 4 4.84 -2.58 -4.58
CA SER A 4 5.57 -3.84 -4.44
C SER A 4 6.30 -3.93 -3.10
N PHE A 5 6.72 -2.79 -2.54
CA PHE A 5 7.30 -2.75 -1.20
C PHE A 5 6.25 -3.04 -0.12
N LEU A 6 5.02 -2.56 -0.28
CA LEU A 6 3.90 -2.89 0.62
C LEU A 6 3.58 -4.39 0.63
N VAL A 7 3.57 -5.03 -0.55
CA VAL A 7 3.38 -6.50 -0.65
C VAL A 7 4.51 -7.26 0.04
N ARG A 8 5.76 -6.81 -0.10
CA ARG A 8 6.90 -7.39 0.62
C ARG A 8 6.74 -7.25 2.14
N LEU A 9 6.32 -6.08 2.61
CA LEU A 9 6.09 -5.83 4.05
C LEU A 9 5.05 -6.77 4.67
N GLN A 10 4.05 -7.22 3.90
CA GLN A 10 3.04 -8.18 4.38
C GLN A 10 3.67 -9.53 4.80
N GLN A 11 4.79 -9.90 4.20
CA GLN A 11 5.49 -11.17 4.45
C GLN A 11 6.55 -11.04 5.56
N GLU A 12 6.86 -9.82 5.99
CA GLU A 12 7.87 -9.52 6.99
C GLU A 12 7.27 -9.46 8.41
N LYS A 13 8.10 -9.75 9.42
CA LYS A 13 7.71 -9.53 10.82
C LYS A 13 7.97 -8.07 11.19
N LEU A 14 6.90 -7.34 11.50
CA LEU A 14 6.99 -5.95 11.92
C LEU A 14 7.26 -5.84 13.45
N PRO A 15 8.00 -4.82 13.90
CA PRO A 15 8.55 -3.70 13.13
C PRO A 15 9.80 -4.05 12.31
N VAL A 16 9.96 -3.43 11.13
CA VAL A 16 11.14 -3.64 10.25
C VAL A 16 11.93 -2.35 10.06
N ARG A 17 13.26 -2.46 10.04
CA ARG A 17 14.18 -1.35 9.80
C ARG A 17 14.60 -1.30 8.34
N VAL A 18 14.48 -0.13 7.73
CA VAL A 18 14.73 0.10 6.31
C VAL A 18 15.88 1.10 6.18
N ALA A 19 16.98 0.65 5.57
CA ALA A 19 18.20 1.45 5.37
C ALA A 19 18.49 1.73 3.89
N GLU A 20 17.90 0.95 2.97
CA GLU A 20 18.12 1.11 1.53
C GLU A 20 17.46 2.42 1.04
N PRO A 21 18.22 3.37 0.44
CA PRO A 21 17.68 4.66 0.04
C PRO A 21 16.45 4.60 -0.89
N GLU A 22 16.37 3.59 -1.76
CA GLU A 22 15.18 3.38 -2.59
C GLU A 22 13.95 2.97 -1.77
N ASP A 23 14.12 2.03 -0.85
CA ASP A 23 13.03 1.57 0.03
C ASP A 23 12.62 2.66 1.03
N ILE A 24 13.54 3.52 1.47
CA ILE A 24 13.21 4.69 2.29
C ILE A 24 12.28 5.65 1.53
N ARG A 25 12.48 5.85 0.22
CA ARG A 25 11.54 6.64 -0.60
C ARG A 25 10.17 5.96 -0.68
N HIS A 26 10.13 4.64 -0.84
CA HIS A 26 8.88 3.87 -0.83
C HIS A 26 8.14 4.03 0.50
N VAL A 27 8.84 3.95 1.63
CA VAL A 27 8.27 4.14 2.97
C VAL A 27 7.67 5.54 3.12
N SER A 28 8.38 6.58 2.68
CA SER A 28 7.85 7.95 2.71
C SER A 28 6.55 8.10 1.92
N VAL A 29 6.48 7.50 0.73
CA VAL A 29 5.26 7.54 -0.10
C VAL A 29 4.11 6.78 0.56
N LEU A 30 4.35 5.54 1.00
CA LEU A 30 3.32 4.70 1.64
C LEU A 30 2.81 5.29 2.95
N SER A 31 3.69 5.96 3.71
CA SER A 31 3.32 6.65 4.95
C SER A 31 2.48 7.89 4.65
N ALA A 32 2.83 8.67 3.63
CA ALA A 32 2.04 9.83 3.20
C ALA A 32 0.66 9.46 2.67
N THR A 33 0.50 8.27 2.08
CA THR A 33 -0.80 7.73 1.65
C THR A 33 -1.59 7.03 2.76
N GLY A 34 -1.01 6.93 3.97
CA GLY A 34 -1.66 6.27 5.10
C GLY A 34 -1.79 4.75 4.98
N LEU A 35 -0.97 4.09 4.15
CA LEU A 35 -0.98 2.61 4.00
C LEU A 35 -0.10 1.92 5.04
N ILE A 36 0.84 2.65 5.64
CA ILE A 36 1.70 2.17 6.71
C ILE A 36 1.90 3.26 7.77
N ASP A 37 2.16 2.82 9.00
CA ASP A 37 2.75 3.67 10.03
C ASP A 37 4.26 3.45 10.05
N ALA A 38 5.02 4.52 9.89
CA ALA A 38 6.47 4.49 9.93
C ALA A 38 7.03 5.62 10.79
N HIS A 39 8.08 5.31 11.54
CA HIS A 39 8.90 6.28 12.24
C HIS A 39 10.06 6.72 11.34
N ILE A 40 9.92 7.92 10.77
CA ILE A 40 10.93 8.57 9.93
C ILE A 40 11.63 9.65 10.78
N PRO A 41 12.93 9.50 11.08
CA PRO A 41 13.66 10.52 11.84
C PRO A 41 13.63 11.87 11.13
N ALA A 42 13.39 12.94 11.88
CA ALA A 42 13.48 14.30 11.36
C ALA A 42 14.91 14.59 10.88
N LEU A 43 15.04 15.16 9.70
CA LEU A 43 16.30 15.59 9.14
C LEU A 43 16.61 17.01 9.58
N HIS A 44 17.87 17.28 9.90
CA HIS A 44 18.29 18.64 10.23
C HIS A 44 18.07 19.57 9.02
N PRO A 45 17.41 20.74 9.19
CA PRO A 45 17.07 21.66 8.09
C PRO A 45 18.27 22.19 7.29
N THR A 46 19.47 22.13 7.88
CA THR A 46 20.70 22.64 7.27
C THR A 46 21.24 21.77 6.13
N ALA A 47 20.77 20.52 6.01
CA ALA A 47 21.17 19.64 4.93
C ALA A 47 20.06 19.59 3.87
N ARG A 48 20.14 20.50 2.90
CA ARG A 48 19.17 20.72 1.82
C ARG A 48 18.90 19.47 0.92
N TYR A 49 19.63 18.37 1.16
CA TYR A 49 19.51 17.08 0.45
C TYR A 49 19.72 15.85 1.35
N ALA A 50 19.63 15.98 2.68
CA ALA A 50 19.75 14.80 3.53
C ALA A 50 18.49 13.95 3.42
N SER A 51 18.64 12.69 3.03
CA SER A 51 17.61 11.66 3.21
C SER A 51 17.82 10.96 4.54
N PRO A 52 16.76 10.46 5.21
CA PRO A 52 16.93 9.63 6.39
C PRO A 52 17.77 8.42 6.01
N ARG A 53 18.76 8.06 6.84
CA ARG A 53 19.60 6.86 6.60
C ARG A 53 18.95 5.58 7.12
N LEU A 54 17.91 5.72 7.95
CA LEU A 54 17.24 4.63 8.60
C LEU A 54 15.81 5.05 8.94
N VAL A 55 14.85 4.21 8.56
CA VAL A 55 13.43 4.37 8.87
C VAL A 55 12.92 3.08 9.49
N THR A 56 11.93 3.15 10.37
CA THR A 56 11.30 1.96 10.95
C THR A 56 9.83 1.90 10.56
N VAL A 57 9.42 0.85 9.87
CA VAL A 57 7.99 0.58 9.62
C VAL A 57 7.45 -0.16 10.83
N VAL A 58 6.44 0.43 11.47
CA VAL A 58 5.86 -0.06 12.73
C VAL A 58 4.75 -1.06 12.46
N ARG A 59 3.83 -0.71 11.54
CA ARG A 59 2.71 -1.57 11.14
C ARG A 59 2.20 -1.18 9.74
N ILE A 60 1.48 -2.11 9.11
CA ILE A 60 0.57 -1.80 7.99
C ILE A 60 -0.76 -1.33 8.60
N THR A 61 -1.33 -0.24 8.06
CA THR A 61 -2.62 0.30 8.50
C THR A 61 -3.79 -0.57 8.02
N ASP A 62 -5.00 -0.27 8.47
CA ASP A 62 -6.18 -1.02 8.04
C ASP A 62 -6.48 -0.74 6.55
N GLU A 63 -6.25 0.50 6.10
CA GLU A 63 -6.31 0.91 4.70
C GLU A 63 -5.26 0.16 3.86
N GLY A 64 -4.04 0.03 4.37
CA GLY A 64 -2.99 -0.76 3.73
C GLY A 64 -3.36 -2.23 3.56
N ARG A 65 -4.04 -2.82 4.55
CA ARG A 65 -4.52 -4.21 4.48
C ARG A 65 -5.71 -4.37 3.54
N ALA A 66 -6.64 -3.41 3.55
CA ALA A 66 -7.75 -3.40 2.60
C ALA A 66 -7.23 -3.37 1.16
N TRP A 67 -6.26 -2.49 0.88
CA TRP A 67 -5.61 -2.40 -0.42
C TRP A 67 -4.91 -3.71 -0.82
N LEU A 68 -4.18 -4.36 0.10
CA LEU A 68 -3.55 -5.66 -0.15
C LEU A 68 -4.58 -6.77 -0.42
N THR A 69 -5.75 -6.69 0.21
CA THR A 69 -6.84 -7.65 0.02
C THR A 69 -7.49 -7.50 -1.35
N GLU A 70 -7.79 -6.26 -1.77
CA GLU A 70 -8.34 -5.97 -3.10
C GLU A 70 -7.43 -6.43 -4.24
N LEU A 71 -6.11 -6.46 -4.02
CA LEU A 71 -5.14 -6.96 -4.99
C LEU A 71 -5.05 -8.49 -5.07
N GLY A 72 -5.37 -9.17 -3.97
CA GLY A 72 -5.41 -10.62 -3.90
C GLY A 72 -6.76 -11.21 -4.31
N GLU A 73 -7.84 -10.42 -4.28
CA GLU A 73 -9.13 -10.84 -4.80
C GLU A 73 -9.11 -10.81 -6.33
N PRO A 74 -9.51 -11.91 -7.03
CA PRO A 74 -9.88 -11.78 -8.43
C PRO A 74 -10.99 -10.73 -8.53
N PRO A 75 -11.07 -9.94 -9.62
CA PRO A 75 -12.07 -8.88 -9.73
C PRO A 75 -13.43 -9.50 -9.44
N LYS A 76 -13.97 -9.19 -8.26
CA LYS A 76 -15.33 -9.52 -7.91
C LYS A 76 -16.12 -8.61 -8.82
N LEU A 77 -16.40 -9.13 -10.03
CA LEU A 77 -17.43 -8.61 -10.91
C LEU A 77 -18.64 -8.54 -10.01
N THR A 78 -18.86 -7.34 -9.47
CA THR A 78 -20.10 -6.97 -8.83
C THR A 78 -21.13 -7.38 -9.86
N ALA A 79 -21.86 -8.45 -9.55
CA ALA A 79 -23.05 -8.88 -10.25
C ALA A 79 -24.12 -7.81 -10.02
N ALA A 80 -23.81 -6.58 -10.44
CA ALA A 80 -24.76 -5.53 -10.65
C ALA A 80 -25.44 -5.89 -11.98
N SER A 81 -26.49 -6.70 -11.84
CA SER A 81 -27.77 -6.40 -12.45
C SER A 81 -27.71 -6.02 -13.93
N MET A 82 -27.41 -7.01 -14.77
CA MET A 82 -28.03 -7.09 -16.09
C MET A 82 -28.86 -8.37 -16.15
N GLN A 83 -29.92 -8.42 -15.33
CA GLN A 83 -31.15 -9.10 -15.70
C GLN A 83 -31.70 -8.39 -16.94
N LEU A 84 -31.09 -8.67 -18.09
CA LEU A 84 -31.67 -8.33 -19.37
C LEU A 84 -32.90 -9.23 -19.50
N SER A 85 -34.04 -8.68 -19.15
CA SER A 85 -35.36 -9.23 -19.43
C SER A 85 -35.47 -9.40 -20.94
N ARG A 86 -34.99 -10.52 -21.49
CA ARG A 86 -35.35 -10.92 -22.85
C ARG A 86 -36.76 -11.48 -22.76
N GLY A 87 -37.70 -10.57 -22.95
CA GLY A 87 -39.10 -10.88 -23.16
C GLY A 87 -39.24 -11.95 -24.22
N SER A 88 -40.04 -12.95 -23.87
CA SER A 88 -40.64 -13.88 -24.80
C SER A 88 -41.31 -13.13 -25.95
N ARG A 89 -41.06 -13.58 -27.18
CA ARG A 89 -42.13 -13.70 -28.17
C ARG A 89 -41.75 -14.74 -29.22
N PHE A 90 -42.41 -15.88 -29.08
CA PHE A 90 -42.73 -16.79 -30.16
C PHE A 90 -43.76 -16.14 -31.10
N MET A 91 -43.76 -16.62 -32.34
CA MET A 91 -44.64 -16.36 -33.50
C MET A 91 -44.07 -15.40 -34.54
#